data_AF-A0A529R1R1-F1
#
_entry.id   AF-A0A529R1R1-F1
#
_cell.length_a   1.000
_cell.length_b   1.000
_cell.length_c   1.000
_cell.angle_alpha   90.00
_cell.angle_beta   90.00
_cell.angle_gamma   90.00
#
_symmetry.space_group_name_H-M   'P 1'
#
loop_
_entity.id
_entity.type
_entity.pdbx_description
1 polymer ?
#
loop_
_entity_poly.entity_id
_entity_poly.type
_entity_poly.pdbx_seq_one_letter_code
_entity_poly.pdbx_strand_id
1 'polypeptide(L)' 'MAGGSALAADDQPLPPQNAKKLSEIIAKVEHRTDFRYVKEVDWDSDGYTITYYTTDKAKVQITYDPVTGEPK' A
#
# COMPACT_ATOMS: atom_id res chain seq x y z
N MET A 1 -24.49 0.15 28.21
CA MET A 1 -24.01 0.46 26.84
C MET A 1 -22.68 1.17 26.97
N ALA A 2 -21.56 0.47 26.81
CA ALA A 2 -20.25 1.11 26.79
C ALA A 2 -20.00 1.64 25.38
N GLY A 3 -20.06 2.97 25.20
CA GLY A 3 -19.68 3.63 23.96
C GLY A 3 -18.17 3.52 23.80
N GLY A 4 -17.72 2.70 22.86
CA GLY A 4 -16.30 2.60 22.52
C GLY A 4 -15.81 3.94 21.99
N SER A 5 -14.78 4.49 22.62
CA SER A 5 -14.08 5.67 22.12
C SER A 5 -13.53 5.36 20.73
N ALA A 6 -14.02 6.06 19.71
CA ALA A 6 -13.33 6.10 18.43
C ALA A 6 -12.01 6.83 18.65
N LEU A 7 -10.88 6.13 18.44
CA LEU A 7 -9.58 6.76 18.33
C LEU A 7 -9.61 7.62 17.07
N ALA A 8 -9.22 8.90 17.17
CA ALA A 8 -9.04 9.75 16.00
C ALA A 8 -8.06 9.05 15.04
N ALA A 9 -8.34 9.08 13.74
CA ALA A 9 -7.36 8.64 12.75
C ALA A 9 -6.07 9.44 12.99
N ASP A 10 -4.92 8.75 13.00
CA ASP A 10 -3.60 9.37 13.07
C ASP A 10 -3.52 10.61 12.17
N ASP A 11 -2.70 11.61 12.54
CA ASP A 11 -2.39 12.82 11.74
C ASP A 11 -1.78 12.50 10.35
N GLN A 12 -1.73 11.22 9.97
CA GLN A 12 -1.36 10.79 8.63
C GLN A 12 -2.33 11.37 7.59
N PRO A 13 -1.79 11.91 6.49
CA PRO A 13 -2.61 12.45 5.40
C PRO A 13 -3.57 11.37 4.91
N LEU A 14 -4.81 11.71 4.58
CA LEU A 14 -5.74 10.74 4.00
C LEU A 14 -5.45 10.55 2.51
N PRO A 15 -5.67 9.34 1.95
CA PRO A 15 -5.65 9.14 0.51
C PRO A 15 -6.63 10.10 -0.21
N PRO A 16 -6.25 10.62 -1.39
CA PRO A 16 -7.14 11.49 -2.15
C PRO A 16 -8.44 10.75 -2.54
N GLN A 17 -9.54 11.48 -2.72
CA GLN A 17 -10.86 10.85 -2.97
C GLN A 17 -10.92 9.98 -4.21
N ASN A 18 -10.11 10.27 -5.22
CA ASN A 18 -9.97 9.51 -6.46
C ASN A 18 -8.83 8.47 -6.41
N ALA A 19 -8.28 8.19 -5.23
CA ALA A 19 -7.30 7.12 -5.06
C ALA A 19 -7.91 5.76 -5.44
N LYS A 20 -7.10 4.93 -6.08
CA LYS A 20 -7.38 3.50 -6.25
C LYS A 20 -7.41 2.82 -4.89
N LYS A 21 -8.19 1.75 -4.81
CA LYS A 21 -8.19 0.91 -3.60
C LYS A 21 -6.82 0.28 -3.44
N LEU A 22 -6.33 0.23 -2.20
CA LEU A 22 -5.07 -0.46 -1.88
C LEU A 22 -5.05 -1.89 -2.43
N SER A 23 -6.17 -2.61 -2.35
CA SER A 23 -6.30 -3.98 -2.87
C SER A 23 -6.00 -4.08 -4.38
N GLU A 24 -6.31 -3.05 -5.17
CA GLU A 24 -6.01 -3.03 -6.60
C GLU A 24 -4.51 -2.85 -6.87
N ILE A 25 -3.82 -2.07 -6.04
CA ILE A 25 -2.37 -1.86 -6.15
C ILE A 25 -1.63 -3.13 -5.70
N ILE A 26 -2.06 -3.75 -4.60
CA ILE A 26 -1.52 -5.04 -4.14
C ILE A 26 -1.69 -6.11 -5.22
N ALA A 27 -2.88 -6.23 -5.82
CA ALA A 27 -3.12 -7.20 -6.88
C ALA A 27 -2.16 -7.04 -8.07
N LYS A 28 -1.80 -5.80 -8.45
CA LYS A 28 -0.78 -5.56 -9.49
C LYS A 28 0.59 -6.12 -9.11
N VAL A 29 1.00 -5.98 -7.85
CA VAL A 29 2.26 -6.54 -7.34
C VAL A 29 2.21 -8.06 -7.34
N GLU A 30 1.10 -8.64 -6.87
CA GLU A 30 0.90 -10.09 -6.81
C GLU A 30 0.85 -10.76 -8.19
N HIS A 31 0.39 -10.05 -9.22
CA HIS A 31 0.36 -10.55 -10.59
C HIS A 31 1.74 -10.61 -11.28
N ARG A 32 2.80 -10.08 -10.66
CA ARG A 32 4.14 -10.15 -11.25
C ARG A 32 4.69 -11.57 -11.20
N THR A 33 5.37 -11.97 -12.27
CA THR A 33 5.94 -13.33 -12.39
C THR A 33 7.03 -13.64 -11.37
N ASP A 34 7.72 -12.60 -10.87
CA ASP A 34 8.78 -12.69 -9.88
C ASP A 34 8.26 -12.59 -8.44
N PHE A 35 6.96 -12.33 -8.22
CA PHE A 35 6.39 -12.10 -6.89
C PHE A 35 6.43 -13.36 -6.02
N ARG A 36 6.71 -13.16 -4.72
CA ARG A 36 6.68 -14.22 -3.72
C ARG A 36 5.72 -13.94 -2.57
N TYR A 37 5.88 -12.82 -1.87
CA TYR A 37 4.96 -12.37 -0.82
C TYR A 37 5.14 -10.88 -0.50
N VAL A 38 4.06 -10.22 -0.06
CA VAL A 38 4.12 -8.86 0.51
C VAL A 38 4.64 -8.95 1.94
N LYS A 39 5.64 -8.13 2.26
CA LYS A 39 6.17 -7.98 3.62
C LYS A 39 5.38 -6.93 4.39
N GLU A 40 5.18 -5.77 3.78
CA GLU A 40 4.71 -4.56 4.45
C GLU A 40 4.09 -3.61 3.44
N VAL A 41 3.09 -2.86 3.90
CA VAL A 41 2.44 -1.79 3.15
C VAL A 41 2.33 -0.59 4.06
N ASP A 42 2.93 0.50 3.64
CA ASP A 42 2.92 1.78 4.34
C ASP A 42 2.20 2.84 3.50
N TRP A 43 1.70 3.85 4.18
CA TRP A 43 1.01 4.98 3.57
C TRP A 43 1.60 6.30 4.07
N ASP A 44 1.82 7.24 3.15
CA ASP A 44 2.20 8.62 3.46
C ASP A 44 1.64 9.58 2.39
N SER A 45 2.02 10.87 2.45
CA SER A 45 1.58 11.87 1.46
C SER A 45 2.06 11.59 0.04
N ASP A 46 3.09 10.78 -0.13
CA ASP A 46 3.65 10.43 -1.43
C ASP A 46 2.98 9.22 -2.08
N GLY A 47 2.41 8.32 -1.28
CA GLY A 47 1.57 7.22 -1.77
C GLY A 47 1.64 5.95 -0.94
N TYR A 48 1.35 4.82 -1.58
CA TYR A 48 1.46 3.49 -0.95
C TYR A 48 2.86 2.92 -1.19
N THR A 49 3.64 2.77 -0.13
CA THR A 49 4.93 2.07 -0.20
C THR A 49 4.70 0.59 0.05
N ILE A 50 4.87 -0.23 -0.98
CA ILE A 50 4.74 -1.68 -0.89
C ILE A 50 6.13 -2.29 -0.85
N THR A 51 6.41 -3.01 0.24
CA THR A 51 7.59 -3.84 0.37
C THR A 51 7.22 -5.30 0.13
N TYR A 52 7.86 -5.95 -0.84
CA TYR A 52 7.63 -7.35 -1.15
C TYR A 52 8.94 -8.11 -1.43
N TYR A 53 8.87 -9.43 -1.35
CA TYR A 53 9.97 -10.30 -1.77
C TYR A 53 9.65 -10.98 -3.09
N THR A 54 10.72 -11.23 -3.85
CA THR A 54 10.67 -11.97 -5.10
C THR A 54 11.16 -13.42 -4.93
N THR A 55 10.96 -14.25 -5.96
CA THR A 55 11.30 -15.68 -5.94
C THR A 55 12.80 -15.95 -5.77
N ASP A 56 13.65 -15.04 -6.22
CA ASP A 56 15.11 -15.04 -6.03
C ASP A 56 15.55 -14.52 -4.65
N LYS A 57 14.59 -14.23 -3.76
CA LYS A 57 14.77 -13.70 -2.39
C LYS A 57 15.21 -12.23 -2.33
N ALA A 58 15.15 -11.48 -3.42
CA ALA A 58 15.38 -10.04 -3.35
C ALA A 58 14.24 -9.34 -2.59
N LYS A 59 14.59 -8.29 -1.85
CA LYS A 59 13.64 -7.36 -1.21
C LYS A 59 13.43 -6.20 -2.15
N VAL A 60 12.19 -5.93 -2.53
CA VAL A 60 11.79 -4.81 -3.36
C VAL A 60 10.90 -3.87 -2.55
N GLN A 61 11.15 -2.57 -2.65
CA GLN A 61 10.36 -1.53 -2.02
C GLN A 61 10.04 -0.49 -3.10
N ILE A 62 8.76 -0.27 -3.36
CA ILE A 62 8.28 0.65 -4.40
C ILE A 62 7.13 1.47 -3.83
N THR A 63 7.18 2.78 -4.07
CA THR A 63 6.08 3.69 -3.77
C THR A 63 5.19 3.83 -5.00
N TYR A 64 3.90 3.60 -4.81
CA TYR A 64 2.88 3.68 -5.86
C TYR A 64 2.07 4.95 -5.70
N ASP A 65 1.88 5.67 -6.80
CA ASP A 65 0.97 6.79 -6.88
C ASP A 65 -0.47 6.29 -6.60
N PRO A 66 -1.19 6.89 -5.64
CA PRO A 66 -2.51 6.41 -5.25
C PRO A 66 -3.57 6.65 -6.32
N VAL A 67 -3.42 7.64 -7.19
CA VAL A 67 -4.38 8.00 -8.23
C VAL A 67 -4.20 7.14 -9.48
N THR A 68 -2.95 7.00 -9.96
CA THR A 68 -2.65 6.22 -11.18
C THR A 68 -2.45 4.73 -10.87
N GLY A 69 -2.02 4.39 -9.66
CA GLY A 69 -1.58 3.05 -9.27
C GLY A 69 -0.32 2.61 -10.01
N GLU A 70 0.50 3.55 -10.46
CA GLU A 70 1.79 3.31 -11.11
C GLU A 70 2.94 3.58 -10.12
N PRO A 71 4.09 2.90 -10.26
CA PRO A 71 5.30 3.24 -9.51
C PRO A 71 5.69 4.71 -9.75
N LYS A 72 6.09 5.41 -8.68
CA LYS A 72 6.72 6.74 -8.77
C LYS A 72 8.21 6.63 -9.09
#